data_AF-A0A7W1N097-F1
#
_entry.id   AF-A0A7W1N097-F1
#
_cell.length_a   1.000
_cell.length_b   1.000
_cell.length_c   1.000
_cell.angle_alpha   90.00
_cell.angle_beta   90.00
_cell.angle_gamma   90.00
#
_symmetry.space_group_name_H-M   'P 1'
#
loop_
_entity.id
_entity.type
_entity.pdbx_description
1 polymer ?
#
loop_
_entity_poly.entity_id
_entity_poly.type
_entity_poly.pdbx_seq_one_letter_code
_entity_poly.pdbx_strand_id
1 'polypeptide(L)'
;VGHWLGIFSDASVTWEELAFLREATDLPIVLKGILHPDDARRAQEAGMSAVIVSNHGGRQVDGAVGALDALVAVREAVPDLDAFFDSGVRCAADVVKALALGARAVLVGRPYVWALGVGGEDGVAELLRNWLAELDLTLALTGNAHVDGLDRSALVPAGGAT
;
A
#
# COMPACT_ATOMS: atom_id res chain seq x y z
N VAL A 1 16.15 -22.60 10.14
CA VAL A 1 15.69 -21.93 8.90
C VAL A 1 14.92 -22.89 8.00
N GLY A 2 15.48 -24.02 7.54
CA GLY A 2 14.77 -24.96 6.64
C GLY A 2 13.42 -25.49 7.15
N HIS A 3 13.27 -25.79 8.44
CA HIS A 3 11.97 -26.20 9.01
C HIS A 3 10.91 -25.09 8.96
N TRP A 4 11.32 -23.83 9.05
CA TRP A 4 10.41 -22.68 8.98
C TRP A 4 9.87 -22.47 7.56
N LEU A 5 10.71 -22.67 6.55
CA LEU A 5 10.30 -22.63 5.13
C LEU A 5 9.29 -23.73 4.82
N GLY A 6 9.45 -24.94 5.37
CA GLY A 6 8.52 -26.05 5.15
C GLY A 6 7.14 -25.93 5.82
N ILE A 7 6.91 -24.91 6.66
CA ILE A 7 5.65 -24.72 7.41
C ILE A 7 4.88 -23.47 6.95
N PHE A 8 5.58 -22.38 6.65
CA PHE A 8 4.93 -21.07 6.49
C PHE A 8 5.03 -20.47 5.09
N SER A 9 6.04 -20.85 4.30
CA SER A 9 6.32 -20.20 3.02
C SER A 9 6.71 -21.20 1.95
N ASP A 10 5.84 -21.41 0.98
CA ASP A 10 6.23 -22.08 -0.26
C ASP A 10 7.07 -21.14 -1.12
N ALA A 11 8.38 -21.39 -1.16
CA ALA A 11 9.32 -20.60 -1.94
C ALA A 11 9.36 -21.00 -3.43
N SER A 12 8.58 -22.02 -3.83
CA SER A 12 8.48 -22.46 -5.22
C SER A 12 7.44 -21.70 -6.04
N VAL A 13 6.57 -20.91 -5.38
CA VAL A 13 5.49 -20.15 -6.02
C VAL A 13 6.02 -19.30 -7.18
N THR A 14 5.53 -19.58 -8.38
CA THR A 14 5.82 -18.79 -9.59
C THR A 14 4.59 -18.03 -10.11
N TRP A 15 4.81 -17.17 -11.10
CA TRP A 15 3.73 -16.43 -11.78
C TRP A 15 2.75 -17.36 -12.49
N GLU A 16 3.26 -18.41 -13.12
CA GLU A 16 2.47 -19.42 -13.85
C GLU A 16 1.51 -20.16 -12.91
N GLU A 17 1.92 -20.35 -11.66
CA GLU A 17 1.12 -21.03 -10.65
C GLU A 17 -0.01 -20.15 -10.11
N LEU A 18 0.07 -18.82 -10.20
CA LEU A 18 -0.99 -17.92 -9.70
C LEU A 18 -2.36 -18.15 -10.34
N ALA A 19 -2.42 -18.81 -11.51
CA ALA A 19 -3.67 -19.18 -12.17
C ALA A 19 -4.58 -20.02 -11.28
N PHE A 20 -4.02 -20.91 -10.44
CA PHE A 20 -4.83 -21.78 -9.56
C PHE A 20 -5.69 -20.96 -8.59
N LEU A 21 -5.22 -19.77 -8.16
CA LEU A 21 -5.96 -18.93 -7.22
C LEU A 21 -7.31 -18.52 -7.81
N ARG A 22 -7.34 -18.22 -9.12
CA ARG A 22 -8.55 -17.84 -9.85
C ARG A 22 -9.47 -19.02 -10.13
N GLU A 23 -8.93 -20.23 -10.17
CA GLU A 23 -9.74 -21.46 -10.25
C GLU A 23 -10.37 -21.81 -8.89
N ALA A 24 -9.74 -21.38 -7.79
CA ALA A 24 -10.16 -21.68 -6.43
C ALA A 24 -11.18 -20.68 -5.84
N THR A 25 -11.32 -19.47 -6.41
CA THR A 25 -12.23 -18.45 -5.90
C THR A 25 -12.67 -17.44 -6.97
N ASP A 26 -13.89 -16.93 -6.83
CA ASP A 26 -14.42 -15.80 -7.61
C ASP A 26 -14.15 -14.43 -6.94
N LEU A 27 -13.52 -14.42 -5.75
CA LEU A 27 -13.18 -13.18 -5.05
C LEU A 27 -12.07 -12.41 -5.80
N PRO A 28 -12.06 -11.07 -5.74
CA PRO A 28 -10.95 -10.27 -6.25
C PRO A 28 -9.63 -10.67 -5.60
N ILE A 29 -8.60 -10.92 -6.40
CA ILE A 29 -7.27 -11.29 -5.91
C ILE A 29 -6.36 -10.07 -6.01
N VAL A 30 -5.74 -9.71 -4.88
CA VAL A 30 -4.82 -8.58 -4.77
C VAL A 30 -3.44 -9.09 -4.40
N LEU A 31 -2.45 -8.86 -5.27
CA LEU A 31 -1.09 -9.36 -5.05
C LEU A 31 -0.28 -8.38 -4.19
N LYS A 32 0.11 -8.81 -2.99
CA LYS A 32 0.81 -7.97 -2.01
C LYS A 32 2.32 -8.20 -2.02
N GLY A 33 3.08 -7.10 -2.00
CA GLY A 33 4.54 -7.14 -1.93
C GLY A 33 5.23 -6.65 -3.20
N ILE A 34 4.50 -5.98 -4.10
CA ILE A 34 5.03 -5.49 -5.36
C ILE A 34 5.89 -4.25 -5.09
N LEU A 35 7.15 -4.30 -5.53
CA LEU A 35 8.10 -3.18 -5.42
C LEU A 35 8.73 -2.80 -6.76
N HIS A 36 8.59 -3.64 -7.79
CA HIS A 36 9.16 -3.41 -9.11
C HIS A 36 8.04 -3.21 -10.16
N PRO A 37 8.19 -2.26 -11.11
CA PRO A 37 7.19 -2.01 -12.14
C PRO A 37 6.92 -3.24 -13.04
N ASP A 38 7.93 -4.06 -13.32
CA ASP A 38 7.74 -5.26 -14.16
C ASP A 38 6.87 -6.32 -13.47
N ASP A 39 6.97 -6.45 -12.14
CA ASP A 39 6.09 -7.35 -11.38
C ASP A 39 4.65 -6.83 -11.36
N ALA A 40 4.45 -5.51 -11.36
CA ALA A 40 3.12 -4.92 -11.48
C ALA A 40 2.49 -5.24 -12.84
N ARG A 41 3.27 -5.14 -13.93
CA ARG A 41 2.80 -5.54 -15.28
C ARG A 41 2.45 -7.02 -15.34
N ARG A 42 3.30 -7.88 -14.77
CA ARG A 42 3.02 -9.32 -14.66
C ARG A 42 1.76 -9.62 -13.86
N ALA A 43 1.51 -8.88 -12.76
CA ALA A 43 0.26 -9.01 -12.01
C ALA A 43 -0.97 -8.63 -12.85
N GLN A 44 -0.88 -7.56 -13.64
CA GLN A 44 -1.93 -7.18 -14.58
C GLN A 44 -2.17 -8.26 -15.64
N GLU A 45 -1.11 -8.77 -16.27
CA GLU A 45 -1.16 -9.83 -17.29
C GLU A 45 -1.73 -11.14 -16.73
N ALA A 46 -1.41 -11.48 -15.48
CA ALA A 46 -1.94 -12.65 -14.78
C ALA A 46 -3.42 -12.49 -14.37
N GLY A 47 -4.02 -11.32 -14.58
CA GLY A 47 -5.42 -11.04 -14.26
C GLY A 47 -5.69 -10.82 -12.78
N MET A 48 -4.69 -10.32 -12.02
CA MET A 48 -4.91 -9.86 -10.66
C MET A 48 -5.82 -8.62 -10.67
N SER A 49 -6.71 -8.51 -9.69
CA SER A 49 -7.65 -7.39 -9.60
C SER A 49 -6.99 -6.09 -9.17
N ALA A 50 -5.89 -6.18 -8.40
CA ALA A 50 -5.10 -5.05 -7.94
C ALA A 50 -3.73 -5.54 -7.42
N VAL A 51 -2.86 -4.59 -7.08
CA VAL A 51 -1.61 -4.84 -6.37
C VAL A 51 -1.55 -4.09 -5.04
N ILE A 52 -0.74 -4.57 -4.10
CA ILE A 52 -0.33 -3.79 -2.92
C ILE A 52 1.16 -3.52 -3.00
N VAL A 53 1.50 -2.24 -3.15
CA VAL A 53 2.87 -1.75 -3.07
C VAL A 53 3.31 -1.78 -1.62
N SER A 54 4.24 -2.68 -1.31
CA SER A 54 4.56 -3.05 0.08
C SER A 54 5.94 -3.67 0.17
N ASN A 55 6.74 -3.25 1.14
CA ASN A 55 7.97 -3.96 1.54
C ASN A 55 7.77 -4.73 2.86
N HIS A 56 6.51 -5.10 3.14
CA HIS A 56 6.10 -5.79 4.36
C HIS A 56 6.45 -4.98 5.64
N GLY A 57 6.40 -3.66 5.56
CA GLY A 57 6.78 -2.75 6.64
C GLY A 57 8.25 -2.81 7.00
N GLY A 58 9.13 -3.13 6.04
CA GLY A 58 10.58 -3.24 6.19
C GLY A 58 11.01 -4.47 6.98
N ARG A 59 10.28 -5.59 6.87
CA ARG A 59 10.49 -6.78 7.72
C ARG A 59 11.03 -8.01 6.99
N GLN A 60 11.05 -8.00 5.66
CA GLN A 60 11.45 -9.17 4.85
C GLN A 60 12.87 -9.02 4.31
N VAL A 61 13.14 -8.02 3.47
CA VAL A 61 14.47 -7.74 2.91
C VAL A 61 14.95 -6.40 3.43
N ASP A 62 16.03 -6.40 4.22
CA ASP A 62 16.68 -5.17 4.66
C ASP A 62 17.42 -4.50 3.50
N GLY A 63 17.38 -3.18 3.43
CA GLY A 63 17.89 -2.41 2.28
C GLY A 63 17.02 -2.42 1.02
N ALA A 64 15.79 -2.97 1.08
CA ALA A 64 14.83 -2.83 0.00
C ALA A 64 14.45 -1.35 -0.24
N VAL A 65 14.00 -1.04 -1.46
CA VAL A 65 13.51 0.30 -1.82
C VAL A 65 12.41 0.78 -0.86
N GLY A 66 12.35 2.09 -0.63
CA GLY A 66 11.23 2.72 0.05
C GLY A 66 9.93 2.40 -0.69
N ALA A 67 8.94 1.84 -0.01
CA ALA A 67 7.70 1.42 -0.67
C ALA A 67 6.97 2.60 -1.35
N LEU A 68 7.08 3.82 -0.80
CA LEU A 68 6.47 5.01 -1.41
C LEU A 68 7.20 5.42 -2.70
N ASP A 69 8.52 5.24 -2.77
CA ASP A 69 9.28 5.47 -4.00
C ASP A 69 8.91 4.43 -5.06
N ALA A 70 8.74 3.16 -4.66
CA ALA A 70 8.26 2.10 -5.54
C ALA A 70 6.84 2.38 -6.08
N LEU A 71 5.97 3.00 -5.28
CA LEU A 71 4.60 3.34 -5.69
C LEU A 71 4.61 4.22 -6.94
N VAL A 72 5.50 5.20 -7.02
CA VAL A 72 5.62 6.10 -8.18
C VAL A 72 5.85 5.31 -9.47
N ALA A 73 6.86 4.43 -9.47
CA ALA A 73 7.22 3.61 -10.63
C ALA A 73 6.14 2.57 -10.96
N VAL A 74 5.51 1.96 -9.95
CA VAL A 74 4.42 1.00 -10.14
C VAL A 74 3.22 1.67 -10.79
N ARG A 75 2.79 2.85 -10.32
CA ARG A 75 1.65 3.57 -10.91
C ARG A 75 1.89 3.98 -12.35
N GLU A 76 3.12 4.37 -12.68
CA GLU A 76 3.51 4.68 -14.06
C GLU A 76 3.49 3.45 -14.98
N ALA A 77 3.83 2.27 -14.45
CA ALA A 77 3.86 1.04 -15.22
C ALA A 77 2.47 0.45 -15.51
N VAL A 78 1.53 0.62 -14.58
CA VAL A 78 0.17 0.04 -14.66
C VAL A 78 -0.92 1.07 -14.28
N PRO A 79 -1.12 2.14 -15.06
CA PRO A 79 -2.05 3.22 -14.69
C PRO A 79 -3.49 2.76 -14.51
N ASP A 80 -3.93 1.72 -15.22
CA ASP A 80 -5.31 1.22 -15.18
C ASP A 80 -5.54 0.12 -14.12
N LEU A 81 -4.48 -0.40 -13.49
CA LEU A 81 -4.59 -1.39 -12.42
C LEU A 81 -4.64 -0.69 -11.06
N ASP A 82 -5.63 -1.02 -10.23
CA ASP A 82 -5.67 -0.47 -8.88
C ASP A 82 -4.44 -0.88 -8.06
N ALA A 83 -3.89 0.09 -7.33
CA ALA A 83 -2.76 -0.13 -6.44
C ALA A 83 -3.08 0.39 -5.04
N PHE A 84 -3.01 -0.50 -4.04
CA PHE A 84 -3.06 -0.13 -2.64
C PHE A 84 -1.64 0.07 -2.10
N PHE A 85 -1.49 0.81 -1.01
CA PHE A 85 -0.18 1.15 -0.44
C PHE A 85 -0.10 0.89 1.07
N ASP A 86 0.99 0.28 1.54
CA ASP A 86 1.31 0.19 2.97
C ASP A 86 2.79 0.54 3.24
N SER A 87 3.32 0.21 4.43
CA SER A 87 4.76 0.31 4.76
C SER A 87 5.29 1.72 5.03
N GLY A 88 4.78 2.37 6.08
CA GLY A 88 5.40 3.60 6.60
C GLY A 88 4.42 4.62 7.16
N VAL A 89 3.14 4.50 6.82
CA VAL A 89 2.07 5.43 7.15
C VAL A 89 1.89 5.58 8.66
N ARG A 90 1.97 6.81 9.17
CA ARG A 90 1.79 7.14 10.59
C ARG A 90 0.80 8.27 10.86
N CYS A 91 0.52 9.10 9.86
CA CYS A 91 -0.40 10.22 9.98
C CYS A 91 -1.14 10.48 8.67
N ALA A 92 -2.13 11.36 8.69
CA ALA A 92 -2.92 11.69 7.51
C ALA A 92 -2.11 12.33 6.38
N ALA A 93 -1.05 13.09 6.68
CA ALA A 93 -0.17 13.64 5.64
C ALA A 93 0.52 12.55 4.80
N ASP A 94 0.83 11.39 5.40
CA ASP A 94 1.36 10.24 4.67
C ASP A 94 0.28 9.62 3.76
N VAL A 95 -0.96 9.57 4.24
CA VAL A 95 -2.11 9.09 3.47
C VAL A 95 -2.32 9.99 2.25
N VAL A 96 -2.39 11.30 2.43
CA VAL A 96 -2.56 12.28 1.34
C VAL A 96 -1.48 12.12 0.28
N LYS A 97 -0.20 12.00 0.69
CA LYS A 97 0.90 11.79 -0.26
C LYS A 97 0.74 10.50 -1.07
N ALA A 98 0.41 9.39 -0.42
CA ALA A 98 0.24 8.12 -1.13
C ALA A 98 -0.93 8.16 -2.11
N LEU A 99 -2.07 8.76 -1.71
CA LEU A 99 -3.24 8.93 -2.57
C LEU A 99 -2.91 9.84 -3.77
N ALA A 100 -2.28 10.99 -3.52
CA ALA A 100 -1.82 11.92 -4.57
C ALA A 100 -0.81 11.30 -5.54
N LEU A 101 -0.02 10.32 -5.09
CA LEU A 101 0.89 9.54 -5.94
C LEU A 101 0.19 8.41 -6.71
N GLY A 102 -1.12 8.25 -6.53
CA GLY A 102 -1.97 7.34 -7.30
C GLY A 102 -2.33 6.03 -6.58
N ALA A 103 -2.12 5.90 -5.28
CA ALA A 103 -2.68 4.79 -4.53
C ALA A 103 -4.21 4.93 -4.43
N ARG A 104 -4.95 3.84 -4.61
CA ARG A 104 -6.41 3.78 -4.42
C ARG A 104 -6.81 3.86 -2.95
N ALA A 105 -6.03 3.21 -2.08
CA ALA A 105 -6.22 3.27 -0.63
C ALA A 105 -4.91 2.95 0.07
N VAL A 106 -4.86 3.31 1.36
CA VAL A 106 -3.71 3.11 2.22
C VAL A 106 -4.04 2.09 3.31
N LEU A 107 -3.17 1.11 3.51
CA LEU A 107 -3.32 0.09 4.56
C LEU A 107 -2.42 0.37 5.75
N VAL A 108 -2.94 0.07 6.95
CA VAL A 108 -2.29 0.38 8.22
C VAL A 108 -1.83 -0.88 8.92
N GLY A 109 -0.55 -0.91 9.29
CA GLY A 109 0.06 -2.01 10.04
C GLY A 109 0.24 -1.67 11.53
N ARG A 110 1.47 -1.35 11.92
CA ARG A 110 1.83 -1.15 13.33
C ARG A 110 0.92 -0.20 14.14
N PRO A 111 0.44 0.94 13.61
CA PRO A 111 -0.40 1.86 14.39
C PRO A 111 -1.61 1.22 15.07
N TYR A 112 -2.38 0.39 14.36
CA TYR A 112 -3.56 -0.24 14.97
C TYR A 112 -3.16 -1.21 16.08
N VAL A 113 -2.02 -1.89 15.95
CA VAL A 113 -1.53 -2.84 16.97
C VAL A 113 -1.13 -2.10 18.25
N TRP A 114 -0.52 -0.91 18.13
CA TRP A 114 -0.19 -0.08 19.29
C TRP A 114 -1.45 0.40 20.01
N ALA A 115 -2.42 0.89 19.23
CA ALA A 115 -3.69 1.34 19.76
C ALA A 115 -4.47 0.20 20.45
N LEU A 116 -4.46 -0.99 19.84
CA LEU A 116 -5.00 -2.22 20.42
C LEU A 116 -4.33 -2.57 21.76
N GLY A 117 -3.00 -2.45 21.84
CA GLY A 117 -2.26 -2.72 23.07
C GLY A 117 -2.55 -1.74 24.20
N VAL A 118 -2.88 -0.48 23.87
CA VAL A 118 -3.15 0.58 24.87
C VAL A 118 -4.60 0.57 25.34
N GLY A 119 -5.56 0.39 24.43
CA GLY A 119 -6.98 0.61 24.70
C GLY A 119 -7.91 -0.46 24.15
N GLY A 120 -7.38 -1.61 23.71
CA GLY A 120 -8.20 -2.65 23.09
C GLY A 120 -8.92 -2.14 21.83
N GLU A 121 -10.14 -2.60 21.61
CA GLU A 121 -11.00 -2.17 20.51
C GLU A 121 -11.22 -0.65 20.51
N ASP A 122 -11.49 -0.06 21.68
CA ASP A 122 -11.71 1.38 21.83
C ASP A 122 -10.48 2.19 21.42
N GLY A 123 -9.29 1.71 21.75
CA GLY A 123 -8.03 2.31 21.32
C GLY A 123 -7.90 2.32 19.79
N VAL A 124 -8.20 1.21 19.12
CA VAL A 124 -8.19 1.13 17.66
C VAL A 124 -9.23 2.06 17.04
N ALA A 125 -10.46 2.09 17.57
CA ALA A 125 -11.50 2.98 17.10
C ALA A 125 -11.10 4.45 17.24
N GLU A 126 -10.46 4.82 18.36
CA GLU A 126 -9.97 6.17 18.60
C GLU A 126 -8.83 6.56 17.65
N LEU A 127 -7.89 5.66 17.37
CA LEU A 127 -6.85 5.88 16.36
C LEU A 127 -7.48 6.20 14.99
N LEU A 128 -8.46 5.39 14.55
CA LEU A 128 -9.10 5.56 13.25
C LEU A 128 -9.88 6.88 13.18
N ARG A 129 -10.60 7.27 14.23
CA ARG A 129 -11.30 8.57 14.29
C ARG A 129 -10.33 9.74 14.20
N ASN A 130 -9.22 9.68 14.93
CA ASN A 130 -8.21 10.72 14.92
C ASN A 130 -7.56 10.86 13.53
N TRP A 131 -7.25 9.75 12.85
CA TRP A 131 -6.74 9.80 11.48
C TRP A 131 -7.75 10.35 10.47
N LEU A 132 -9.03 10.01 10.60
CA LEU A 132 -10.08 10.58 9.75
C LEU A 132 -10.23 12.08 9.96
N ALA A 133 -10.19 12.55 11.21
CA ALA A 133 -10.22 13.98 11.53
C ALA A 133 -8.97 14.71 11.00
N GLU A 134 -7.79 14.11 11.15
CA GLU A 134 -6.53 14.68 10.62
C GLU A 134 -6.54 14.72 9.08
N LEU A 135 -7.11 13.71 8.42
CA LEU A 135 -7.25 13.67 6.96
C LEU A 135 -8.18 14.78 6.46
N ASP A 136 -9.35 14.96 7.08
CA ASP A 136 -10.27 16.04 6.75
C ASP A 136 -9.61 17.42 6.89
N LEU A 137 -8.91 17.66 8.01
CA LEU A 137 -8.16 18.88 8.24
C LEU A 137 -7.05 19.08 7.21
N THR A 138 -6.30 18.03 6.86
CA THR A 138 -5.20 18.11 5.89
C THR A 138 -5.72 18.43 4.50
N LEU A 139 -6.83 17.82 4.08
CA LEU A 139 -7.49 18.13 2.81
C LEU A 139 -7.93 19.60 2.75
N ALA A 140 -8.63 20.07 3.79
CA ALA A 140 -9.07 21.46 3.87
C ALA A 140 -7.90 22.46 3.81
N LEU A 141 -6.81 22.19 4.55
CA LEU A 141 -5.63 23.06 4.60
C LEU A 141 -4.81 23.03 3.31
N THR A 142 -4.93 21.98 2.51
CA THR A 142 -4.26 21.85 1.21
C THR A 142 -5.14 22.25 0.03
N GLY A 143 -6.36 22.75 0.29
CA GLY A 143 -7.29 23.21 -0.74
C GLY A 143 -7.99 22.08 -1.50
N ASN A 144 -8.02 20.87 -0.94
CA ASN A 144 -8.68 19.71 -1.53
C ASN A 144 -10.01 19.44 -0.82
N ALA A 145 -11.10 19.31 -1.59
CA ALA A 145 -12.42 19.05 -1.02
C ALA A 145 -12.66 17.55 -0.73
N HIS A 146 -12.06 16.66 -1.54
CA HIS A 146 -12.26 15.22 -1.48
C HIS A 146 -10.96 14.49 -1.81
N VAL A 147 -10.79 13.29 -1.25
CA VAL A 147 -9.64 12.42 -1.56
C VAL A 147 -9.58 12.02 -3.03
N ASP A 148 -10.73 11.89 -3.70
CA ASP A 148 -10.82 11.51 -5.11
C ASP A 148 -10.23 12.56 -6.06
N GLY A 149 -10.05 13.79 -5.58
CA GLY A 149 -9.40 14.88 -6.33
C GLY A 149 -7.90 14.97 -6.11
N LEU A 150 -7.30 14.13 -5.26
CA LEU A 150 -5.86 14.18 -5.00
C LEU A 150 -5.08 13.62 -6.19
N ASP A 151 -4.14 14.42 -6.68
CA ASP A 151 -3.17 14.01 -7.69
C ASP A 151 -1.80 14.61 -7.41
N ARG A 152 -0.84 14.38 -8.31
CA ARG A 152 0.55 14.85 -8.16
C ARG A 152 0.66 16.38 -8.07
N SER A 153 -0.34 17.16 -8.47
CA SER A 153 -0.32 18.63 -8.32
C SER A 153 -0.41 19.09 -6.86
N ALA A 154 -0.90 18.23 -5.96
CA ALA A 154 -0.90 18.48 -4.52
C ALA A 154 0.48 18.32 -3.87
N LEU A 155 1.51 17.91 -4.63
CA LEU A 155 2.83 17.57 -4.12
C LEU A 155 3.93 18.37 -4.82
N VAL A 156 5.02 18.61 -4.09
CA VAL A 156 6.28 19.11 -4.63
C VAL A 156 7.42 18.17 -4.23
N PRO A 157 8.39 17.88 -5.11
CA PRO A 157 9.56 17.09 -4.75
C PRO A 157 10.34 17.76 -3.63
N ALA A 158 10.78 16.96 -2.65
CA ALA A 158 11.68 17.45 -1.62
C ALA A 158 13.02 17.89 -2.27
N GLY A 159 13.32 19.19 -2.24
CA GLY A 159 14.54 19.76 -2.81
C GLY A 159 14.41 20.42 -4.18
N GLY A 160 13.19 20.52 -4.75
CA GLY A 160 12.95 21.34 -5.95
C GLY A 160 12.86 22.83 -5.60
N ALA A 161 13.72 23.66 -6.20
CA ALA A 161 13.41 25.07 -6.38
C ALA A 161 12.25 25.18 -7.39
N THR A 162 11.29 26.06 -7.10
CA THR A 162 10.19 26.45 -7.99
C THR A 162 10.67 26.85 -9.37
#